data_AF-A0A832SS48-F1
#
_entry.id   AF-A0A832SS48-F1
#
_cell.length_a   1.000
_cell.length_b   1.000
_cell.length_c   1.000
_cell.angle_alpha   90.00
_cell.angle_beta   90.00
_cell.angle_gamma   90.00
#
_symmetry.space_group_name_H-M   'P 1'
#
loop_
_entity.id
_entity.type
_entity.pdbx_description
1 polymer ?
#
loop_
_entity_poly.entity_id
_entity_poly.type
_entity_poly.pdbx_seq_one_letter_code
_entity_poly.pdbx_strand_id
1 'polypeptide(L)'
;MRVLAIGTTGVNMKLLSAALEKCHKEVGRGRLGIYFVEDELKKEVDWVTFLDSDDYYWQERAWREAVARSIARAEDGGPENAILFMNLPYFRKSRFFPAVDISVIRAFKPDVLITLIEEAHVIWRRIQLREEREKTGAFLRLKDVFAWRTASILLGDTIAKALGVQNYVIAVKHPARTIYKLAVEGARPRFYLSFPITHVRNNAEARREIDMYRATMHQRYIAFDPLTMDERVLILAKRRGNTAVIEAGDRWLLPPEVKPAVEDEPELYPMEIPVDQVEEVLVDIDNIIRFKDFRYILQSDAVAVYRPFMNKIFHRGVFSEIIYASNTAHKRLFIYLPPEDKGSGMESPFGPWTGTVEEDFEKFLQAIEKFASRFSAG
;
A
#
# COMPACT_ATOMS: atom_id res chain seq x y z
N MET A 1 -2.11 21.61 2.55
CA MET A 1 -2.70 20.26 2.53
C MET A 1 -2.62 19.63 3.90
N ARG A 2 -3.71 19.09 4.43
CA ARG A 2 -3.78 18.39 5.72
C ARG A 2 -4.09 16.92 5.46
N VAL A 3 -3.13 16.05 5.72
CA VAL A 3 -3.20 14.61 5.45
C VAL A 3 -3.40 13.87 6.76
N LEU A 4 -4.46 13.06 6.82
CA LEU A 4 -4.64 12.08 7.89
C LEU A 4 -4.06 10.73 7.44
N ALA A 5 -3.03 10.24 8.11
CA ALA A 5 -2.37 8.99 7.79
C ALA A 5 -2.63 7.95 8.88
N ILE A 6 -3.31 6.86 8.50
CA ILE A 6 -3.61 5.75 9.41
C ILE A 6 -2.98 4.45 8.93
N GLY A 7 -2.86 3.47 9.81
CA GLY A 7 -2.37 2.13 9.49
C GLY A 7 -2.19 1.31 10.75
N THR A 8 -1.83 0.04 10.64
CA THR A 8 -1.64 -0.82 11.81
C THR A 8 -0.28 -0.60 12.45
N THR A 9 -0.16 -0.94 13.73
CA THR A 9 1.16 -1.06 14.34
C THR A 9 1.99 -2.05 13.53
N GLY A 10 3.26 -1.73 13.33
CA GLY A 10 4.16 -2.52 12.51
C GLY A 10 4.38 -1.92 11.13
N VAL A 11 3.49 -1.09 10.56
CA VAL A 11 3.68 -0.48 9.22
C VAL A 11 4.86 0.54 9.16
N ASN A 12 5.55 0.78 10.28
CA ASN A 12 6.73 1.65 10.36
C ASN A 12 6.51 3.08 9.85
N MET A 13 5.42 3.72 10.30
CA MET A 13 5.09 5.10 9.92
C MET A 13 6.18 6.13 10.23
N LYS A 14 7.04 5.89 11.23
CA LYS A 14 8.20 6.75 11.53
C LYS A 14 9.22 6.76 10.39
N LEU A 15 9.55 5.59 9.83
CA LEU A 15 10.44 5.50 8.65
C LEU A 15 9.82 6.15 7.43
N LEU A 16 8.52 5.89 7.19
CA LEU A 16 7.79 6.58 6.12
C LEU A 16 7.84 8.10 6.30
N SER A 17 7.61 8.61 7.51
CA SER A 17 7.61 10.05 7.77
C SER A 17 8.96 10.71 7.48
N ALA A 18 10.07 10.05 7.82
CA ALA A 18 11.41 10.52 7.48
C ALA A 18 11.65 10.54 5.97
N ALA A 19 11.17 9.51 5.25
CA ALA A 19 11.25 9.46 3.80
C ALA A 19 10.40 10.56 3.12
N LEU A 20 9.20 10.84 3.65
CA LEU A 20 8.35 11.93 3.17
C LEU A 20 8.92 13.31 3.48
N GLU A 21 9.54 13.50 4.64
CA GLU A 21 10.21 14.75 5.00
C GLU A 21 11.40 15.01 4.06
N LYS A 22 12.19 13.97 3.76
CA LYS A 22 13.27 14.07 2.77
C LYS A 22 12.73 14.44 1.39
N CYS A 23 11.66 13.77 0.94
CA CYS A 23 11.00 14.10 -0.33
C CYS A 23 10.50 15.56 -0.34
N HIS A 24 9.90 16.03 0.76
CA HIS A 24 9.42 17.41 0.87
C HIS A 24 10.57 18.43 0.77
N LYS A 25 11.74 18.15 1.35
CA LYS A 25 12.93 19.02 1.22
C LYS A 25 13.42 19.12 -0.23
N GLU A 26 13.23 18.07 -1.03
CA GLU A 26 13.68 18.00 -2.41
C GLU A 26 12.69 18.67 -3.40
N VAL A 27 11.38 18.49 -3.21
CA VAL A 27 10.37 18.91 -4.20
C VAL A 27 9.24 19.77 -3.65
N GLY A 28 9.11 19.87 -2.34
CA GLY A 28 8.03 20.57 -1.66
C GLY A 28 8.22 22.08 -1.61
N ARG A 29 7.15 22.77 -1.21
CA ARG A 29 7.15 24.21 -0.91
C ARG A 29 6.55 24.44 0.48
N GLY A 30 7.01 25.49 1.15
CA GLY A 30 6.60 25.81 2.51
C GLY A 30 7.15 24.82 3.53
N ARG A 31 6.55 24.81 4.72
CA ARG A 31 6.88 23.91 5.82
C ARG A 31 5.93 22.71 5.82
N LEU A 32 6.50 21.51 5.97
CA LEU A 32 5.76 20.30 6.29
C LEU A 32 5.80 20.05 7.79
N GLY A 33 4.64 20.09 8.44
CA GLY A 33 4.49 19.60 9.81
C GLY A 33 4.17 18.11 9.83
N ILE A 34 4.93 17.34 10.60
CA ILE A 34 4.70 15.91 10.81
C ILE A 34 4.38 15.70 12.29
N TYR A 35 3.24 15.07 12.56
CA TYR A 35 2.72 14.88 13.90
C TYR A 35 2.30 13.42 14.08
N PHE A 36 2.51 12.88 15.28
CA PHE A 36 2.12 11.52 15.65
C PHE A 36 1.25 11.56 16.89
N VAL A 37 0.09 10.91 16.83
CA VAL A 37 -0.80 10.79 17.99
C VAL A 37 -0.14 9.96 19.09
N GLU A 38 0.61 8.93 18.74
CA GLU A 38 1.28 8.06 19.71
C GLU A 38 2.33 8.80 20.53
N ASP A 39 2.95 9.85 19.98
CA ASP A 39 3.94 10.65 20.70
C ASP A 39 3.27 11.46 21.82
N GLU A 40 2.02 11.90 21.64
CA GLU A 40 1.24 12.57 22.69
C GLU A 40 0.58 11.58 23.64
N LEU A 41 0.20 10.39 23.15
CA LEU A 41 -0.41 9.36 23.97
C LEU A 41 0.60 8.79 24.97
N LYS A 42 1.81 8.45 24.52
CA LYS A 42 2.88 7.86 25.35
C LYS A 42 3.44 8.79 26.44
N LYS A 43 3.13 10.09 26.40
CA LYS A 43 3.47 11.03 27.48
C LYS A 43 2.54 10.89 28.69
N GLU A 44 1.30 10.46 28.45
CA GLU A 44 0.25 10.43 29.48
C GLU A 44 -0.01 9.02 30.03
N VAL A 45 0.32 7.97 29.26
CA VAL A 45 0.01 6.59 29.61
C VAL A 45 1.23 5.70 29.59
N ASP A 46 1.31 4.78 30.55
CA ASP A 46 2.16 3.60 30.39
C ASP A 46 1.62 2.76 29.22
N TRP A 47 2.48 2.46 28.25
CA TRP A 47 2.05 1.87 26.98
C TRP A 47 1.49 0.45 27.14
N VAL A 48 2.09 -0.36 28.01
CA VAL A 48 1.65 -1.74 28.24
C VAL A 48 0.30 -1.74 28.96
N THR A 49 0.18 -0.94 30.02
CA THR A 49 -1.07 -0.73 30.74
C THR A 49 -2.16 -0.20 29.83
N PHE A 50 -1.83 0.74 28.93
CA PHE A 50 -2.78 1.26 27.95
C PHE A 50 -3.34 0.18 27.04
N LEU A 51 -2.46 -0.67 26.47
CA LEU A 51 -2.90 -1.72 25.56
C LEU A 51 -3.69 -2.83 26.28
N ASP A 52 -3.32 -3.15 27.52
CA ASP A 52 -3.92 -4.25 28.28
C ASP A 52 -5.13 -3.88 29.13
N SER A 53 -5.44 -2.59 29.28
CA SER A 53 -6.54 -2.12 30.10
C SER A 53 -7.92 -2.60 29.62
N ASP A 54 -8.74 -3.01 30.58
CA ASP A 54 -10.17 -3.30 30.42
C ASP A 54 -11.06 -2.06 30.64
N ASP A 55 -10.48 -0.93 31.05
CA ASP A 55 -11.18 0.36 31.13
C ASP A 55 -11.20 1.02 29.74
N TYR A 56 -12.22 0.67 28.96
CA TYR A 56 -12.39 1.14 27.60
C TYR A 56 -12.69 2.65 27.53
N TYR A 57 -13.41 3.20 28.52
CA TYR A 57 -13.68 4.63 28.59
C TYR A 57 -12.40 5.43 28.81
N TRP A 58 -11.51 4.93 29.68
CA TRP A 58 -10.20 5.53 29.86
C TRP A 58 -9.34 5.45 28.59
N GLN A 59 -9.32 4.30 27.90
CA GLN A 59 -8.57 4.16 26.63
C GLN A 59 -9.05 5.16 25.57
N GLU A 60 -10.37 5.27 25.40
CA GLU A 60 -10.99 6.20 24.45
C GLU A 60 -10.71 7.65 24.80
N ARG A 61 -10.86 8.00 26.09
CA ARG A 61 -10.56 9.34 26.59
C ARG A 61 -9.09 9.71 26.37
N ALA A 62 -8.16 8.84 26.76
CA ALA A 62 -6.72 9.09 26.62
C ALA A 62 -6.34 9.24 25.14
N TRP A 63 -6.88 8.39 24.26
CA TRP A 63 -6.68 8.52 22.82
C TRP A 63 -7.25 9.84 22.29
N ARG A 64 -8.49 10.19 22.64
CA ARG A 64 -9.14 11.43 22.22
C ARG A 64 -8.35 12.66 22.64
N GLU A 65 -7.87 12.70 23.88
CA GLU A 65 -7.05 13.79 24.40
C GLU A 65 -5.70 13.87 23.66
N ALA A 66 -5.06 12.73 23.36
CA ALA A 66 -3.83 12.70 22.57
C ALA A 66 -4.03 13.23 21.15
N VAL A 67 -5.11 12.83 20.47
CA VAL A 67 -5.47 13.35 19.13
C VAL A 67 -5.69 14.87 19.19
N ALA A 68 -6.46 15.34 20.18
CA ALA A 68 -6.72 16.77 20.33
C ALA A 68 -5.43 17.58 20.55
N ARG A 69 -4.51 17.08 21.38
CA ARG A 69 -3.19 17.71 21.58
C ARG A 69 -2.34 17.71 20.31
N SER A 70 -2.32 16.61 19.56
CA SER A 70 -1.59 16.55 18.28
C SER A 70 -2.14 17.55 17.27
N ILE A 71 -3.46 17.72 17.22
CA ILE A 71 -4.12 18.72 16.35
C ILE A 71 -3.77 20.14 16.80
N ALA A 72 -3.84 20.44 18.09
CA ALA A 72 -3.47 21.75 18.62
C ALA A 72 -2.01 22.10 18.27
N ARG A 73 -1.07 21.15 18.43
CA ARG A 73 0.34 21.34 18.00
C ARG A 73 0.48 21.58 16.49
N ALA A 74 -0.38 20.98 15.69
CA ALA A 74 -0.41 21.22 14.25
C ALA A 74 -0.93 22.62 13.91
N GLU A 75 -1.93 23.10 14.63
CA GLU A 75 -2.48 24.45 14.49
C GLU A 75 -1.49 25.52 14.97
N ASP A 76 -0.92 25.36 16.16
CA ASP A 76 0.06 26.28 16.75
C ASP A 76 1.31 26.45 15.88
N GLY A 77 1.74 25.36 15.24
CA GLY A 77 2.85 25.44 14.30
C GLY A 77 2.51 26.21 13.02
N GLY A 78 1.24 26.21 12.60
CA GLY A 78 0.79 26.80 11.33
C GLY A 78 1.56 26.36 10.08
N PRO A 79 1.86 25.05 9.87
CA PRO A 79 2.53 24.62 8.65
C PRO A 79 1.60 24.75 7.44
N GLU A 80 2.18 25.02 6.27
CA GLU A 80 1.45 25.04 5.00
C GLU A 80 0.89 23.65 4.64
N ASN A 81 1.66 22.61 4.97
CA ASN A 81 1.25 21.23 4.83
C ASN A 81 1.43 20.47 6.15
N ALA A 82 0.45 19.67 6.55
CA ALA A 82 0.53 18.88 7.77
C ALA A 82 0.18 17.42 7.50
N ILE A 83 0.91 16.48 8.10
CA ILE A 83 0.57 15.06 8.13
C ILE A 83 0.40 14.65 9.59
N LEU A 84 -0.79 14.15 9.92
CA LEU A 84 -1.11 13.57 11.23
C LEU A 84 -1.13 12.05 11.10
N PHE A 85 -0.13 11.39 11.67
CA PHE A 85 -0.02 9.94 11.73
C PHE A 85 -0.68 9.38 13.00
N MET A 86 -1.36 8.26 12.85
CA MET A 86 -1.86 7.47 13.98
C MET A 86 -1.97 5.98 13.60
N ASN A 87 -1.63 5.10 14.53
CA ASN A 87 -1.94 3.69 14.45
C ASN A 87 -3.44 3.51 14.71
N LEU A 88 -4.16 2.94 13.76
CA LEU A 88 -5.60 2.81 13.85
C LEU A 88 -6.14 1.66 12.98
N PRO A 89 -6.90 0.70 13.55
CA PRO A 89 -7.10 0.50 15.00
C PRO A 89 -5.83 -0.05 15.67
N TYR A 90 -5.75 0.02 17.00
CA TYR A 90 -4.91 -0.88 17.80
C TYR A 90 -5.54 -2.27 17.87
N PHE A 91 -4.71 -3.29 18.05
CA PHE A 91 -5.13 -4.67 18.24
C PHE A 91 -4.41 -5.29 19.43
N ARG A 92 -5.18 -5.82 20.39
CA ARG A 92 -4.64 -6.50 21.58
C ARG A 92 -5.68 -7.49 22.10
N LYS A 93 -5.25 -8.70 22.49
CA LYS A 93 -6.13 -9.77 23.04
C LYS A 93 -7.39 -9.98 22.19
N SER A 94 -7.23 -10.04 20.86
CA SER A 94 -8.32 -10.23 19.89
C SER A 94 -9.37 -9.10 19.83
N ARG A 95 -9.05 -7.90 20.33
CA ARG A 95 -9.93 -6.73 20.30
C ARG A 95 -9.31 -5.60 19.49
N PHE A 96 -10.14 -4.92 18.69
CA PHE A 96 -9.81 -3.67 18.02
C PHE A 96 -10.29 -2.47 18.83
N PHE A 97 -9.46 -1.43 18.96
CA PHE A 97 -9.77 -0.18 19.68
C PHE A 97 -8.88 0.97 19.18
N PRO A 98 -9.16 2.25 19.47
CA PRO A 98 -10.33 2.79 20.17
C PRO A 98 -11.59 2.81 19.30
N ALA A 99 -12.76 3.07 19.91
CA ALA A 99 -13.89 3.58 19.16
C ALA A 99 -13.57 5.00 18.70
N VAL A 100 -13.48 5.20 17.38
CA VAL A 100 -12.98 6.45 16.80
C VAL A 100 -14.01 7.56 16.96
N ASP A 101 -13.65 8.63 17.67
CA ASP A 101 -14.44 9.86 17.73
C ASP A 101 -14.14 10.74 16.48
N ILE A 102 -15.02 10.64 15.49
CA ILE A 102 -14.94 11.42 14.25
C ILE A 102 -14.98 12.92 14.51
N SER A 103 -15.65 13.38 15.57
CA SER A 103 -15.75 14.81 15.87
C SER A 103 -14.39 15.44 16.18
N VAL A 104 -13.52 14.69 16.85
CA VAL A 104 -12.16 15.10 17.21
C VAL A 104 -11.28 15.15 15.97
N ILE A 105 -11.34 14.12 15.12
CA ILE A 105 -10.57 14.08 13.87
C ILE A 105 -11.03 15.22 12.93
N ARG A 106 -12.32 15.55 12.90
CA ARG A 106 -12.86 16.64 12.08
C ARG A 106 -12.22 17.99 12.39
N ALA A 107 -11.79 18.22 13.64
CA ALA A 107 -11.10 19.45 14.02
C ALA A 107 -9.80 19.65 13.22
N PHE A 108 -9.10 18.56 12.84
CA PHE A 108 -7.91 18.64 12.00
C PHE A 108 -8.19 19.13 10.59
N LYS A 109 -9.45 19.09 10.12
CA LYS A 109 -9.87 19.44 8.75
C LYS A 109 -8.99 18.76 7.68
N PRO A 110 -8.86 17.42 7.69
CA PRO A 110 -8.07 16.76 6.67
C PRO A 110 -8.67 17.02 5.28
N ASP A 111 -7.81 17.17 4.28
CA ASP A 111 -8.17 17.24 2.86
C ASP A 111 -8.20 15.83 2.23
N VAL A 112 -7.41 14.92 2.79
CA VAL A 112 -7.25 13.54 2.32
C VAL A 112 -6.90 12.61 3.48
N LEU A 113 -7.36 11.36 3.36
CA LEU A 113 -6.98 10.26 4.23
C LEU A 113 -6.09 9.28 3.43
N ILE A 114 -5.01 8.80 4.04
CA ILE A 114 -4.24 7.68 3.52
C ILE A 114 -4.26 6.53 4.52
N THR A 115 -4.71 5.36 4.08
CA THR A 115 -4.57 4.11 4.83
C THR A 115 -3.34 3.37 4.34
N LEU A 116 -2.34 3.31 5.20
CA LEU A 116 -1.06 2.68 4.96
C LEU A 116 -1.15 1.18 5.23
N ILE A 117 -0.65 0.39 4.29
CA ILE A 117 -0.66 -1.07 4.38
C ILE A 117 0.74 -1.66 4.13
N GLU A 118 0.92 -2.91 4.52
CA GLU A 118 2.10 -3.72 4.23
C GLU A 118 1.72 -5.21 4.23
N GLU A 119 2.62 -6.09 3.79
CA GLU A 119 2.38 -7.53 3.81
C GLU A 119 2.23 -8.06 5.23
N ALA A 120 1.24 -8.94 5.41
CA ALA A 120 0.89 -9.46 6.72
C ALA A 120 2.05 -10.23 7.37
N HIS A 121 2.82 -10.99 6.58
CA HIS A 121 3.96 -11.77 7.08
C HIS A 121 5.14 -10.90 7.55
N VAL A 122 5.32 -9.72 6.94
CA VAL A 122 6.33 -8.73 7.36
C VAL A 122 5.93 -8.12 8.71
N ILE A 123 4.70 -7.62 8.81
CA ILE A 123 4.17 -7.06 10.07
C ILE A 123 4.21 -8.11 11.18
N TRP A 124 3.77 -9.33 10.88
CA TRP A 124 3.80 -10.46 11.82
C TRP A 124 5.22 -10.67 12.37
N ARG A 125 6.22 -10.84 11.50
CA ARG A 125 7.61 -11.07 11.93
C ARG A 125 8.17 -9.89 12.71
N ARG A 126 7.89 -8.66 12.27
CA ARG A 126 8.33 -7.44 12.94
C ARG A 126 7.78 -7.34 14.37
N ILE A 127 6.52 -7.70 14.57
CA ILE A 127 5.90 -7.73 15.90
C ILE A 127 6.51 -8.84 16.76
N GLN A 128 6.76 -10.03 16.21
CA GLN A 128 7.43 -11.12 16.94
C GLN A 128 8.83 -10.71 17.43
N LEU A 129 9.67 -10.15 16.55
CA LEU A 129 11.00 -9.67 16.93
C LEU A 129 10.95 -8.57 18.00
N ARG A 130 9.96 -7.69 17.91
CA ARG A 130 9.75 -6.66 18.93
C ARG A 130 9.34 -7.26 20.27
N GLU A 131 8.47 -8.26 20.25
CA GLU A 131 8.04 -8.97 21.46
C GLU A 131 9.18 -9.76 22.12
N GLU A 132 10.07 -10.38 21.32
CA GLU A 132 11.28 -11.04 21.84
C GLU A 132 12.18 -10.07 22.64
N ARG A 133 12.18 -8.78 22.27
CA ARG A 133 12.98 -7.72 22.90
C ARG A 133 12.27 -7.05 24.08
N GLU A 134 11.05 -6.61 23.85
CA GLU A 134 10.30 -5.74 24.78
C GLU A 134 9.43 -6.54 25.76
N LYS A 135 9.13 -7.82 25.47
CA LYS A 135 8.33 -8.73 26.30
C LYS A 135 7.02 -8.10 26.81
N THR A 136 6.29 -7.47 25.88
CA THR A 136 5.07 -6.75 26.20
C THR A 136 3.87 -7.66 26.44
N GLY A 137 3.98 -8.97 26.18
CA GLY A 137 2.88 -9.94 26.19
C GLY A 137 2.05 -9.94 24.90
N ALA A 138 2.54 -9.34 23.81
CA ALA A 138 1.82 -9.28 22.55
C ALA A 138 1.85 -10.65 21.85
N PHE A 139 0.68 -11.28 21.71
CA PHE A 139 0.51 -12.48 20.88
C PHE A 139 -0.36 -12.17 19.66
N LEU A 140 0.08 -12.62 18.49
CA LEU A 140 -0.56 -12.34 17.21
C LEU A 140 -0.31 -13.49 16.23
N ARG A 141 -1.38 -14.10 15.70
CA ARG A 141 -1.29 -15.05 14.58
C ARG A 141 -1.24 -14.31 13.26
N LEU A 142 -0.73 -14.95 12.21
CA LEU A 142 -0.69 -14.36 10.86
C LEU A 142 -2.08 -13.93 10.36
N LYS A 143 -3.11 -14.74 10.60
CA LYS A 143 -4.51 -14.44 10.24
C LYS A 143 -5.03 -13.17 10.93
N ASP A 144 -4.63 -12.93 12.16
CA ASP A 144 -5.01 -11.71 12.90
C ASP A 144 -4.47 -10.46 12.21
N VAL A 145 -3.25 -10.54 11.62
CA VAL A 145 -2.66 -9.41 10.87
C VAL A 145 -3.45 -9.10 9.60
N PHE A 146 -3.91 -10.12 8.87
CA PHE A 146 -4.79 -9.94 7.70
C PHE A 146 -6.12 -9.30 8.08
N ALA A 147 -6.74 -9.77 9.16
CA ALA A 147 -7.97 -9.19 9.70
C ALA A 147 -7.75 -7.74 10.15
N TRP A 148 -6.62 -7.47 10.81
CA TRP A 148 -6.26 -6.15 11.30
C TRP A 148 -6.05 -5.14 10.17
N ARG A 149 -5.33 -5.51 9.10
CA ARG A 149 -5.20 -4.69 7.91
C ARG A 149 -6.56 -4.38 7.29
N THR A 150 -7.42 -5.39 7.18
CA THR A 150 -8.78 -5.23 6.63
C THR A 150 -9.63 -4.28 7.48
N ALA A 151 -9.55 -4.41 8.81
CA ALA A 151 -10.20 -3.50 9.74
C ALA A 151 -9.69 -2.06 9.61
N SER A 152 -8.38 -1.87 9.42
CA SER A 152 -7.77 -0.54 9.19
C SER A 152 -8.29 0.11 7.89
N ILE A 153 -8.40 -0.66 6.81
CA ILE A 153 -8.97 -0.18 5.53
C ILE A 153 -10.44 0.21 5.70
N LEU A 154 -11.25 -0.64 6.33
CA LEU A 154 -12.67 -0.36 6.58
C LEU A 154 -12.85 0.89 7.44
N LEU A 155 -12.04 1.03 8.48
CA LEU A 155 -12.10 2.18 9.38
C LEU A 155 -11.65 3.47 8.66
N GLY A 156 -10.60 3.40 7.85
CA GLY A 156 -10.16 4.50 6.98
C GLY A 156 -11.25 4.96 6.02
N ASP A 157 -11.91 4.02 5.33
CA ASP A 157 -13.04 4.33 4.44
C ASP A 157 -14.23 4.94 5.20
N THR A 158 -14.51 4.45 6.40
CA THR A 158 -15.58 4.98 7.26
C THR A 158 -15.28 6.41 7.72
N ILE A 159 -14.06 6.68 8.17
CA ILE A 159 -13.61 8.02 8.59
C ILE A 159 -13.66 8.97 7.39
N ALA A 160 -13.08 8.57 6.25
CA ALA A 160 -13.02 9.40 5.06
C ALA A 160 -14.43 9.77 4.56
N LYS A 161 -15.36 8.79 4.53
CA LYS A 161 -16.76 9.04 4.17
C LYS A 161 -17.44 10.00 5.14
N ALA A 162 -17.22 9.85 6.45
CA ALA A 162 -17.80 10.74 7.45
C ALA A 162 -17.23 12.17 7.39
N LEU A 163 -15.99 12.33 6.94
CA LEU A 163 -15.31 13.62 6.75
C LEU A 163 -15.56 14.23 5.36
N GLY A 164 -16.04 13.46 4.39
CA GLY A 164 -16.25 13.91 3.02
C GLY A 164 -14.97 14.02 2.20
N VAL A 165 -13.95 13.23 2.53
CA VAL A 165 -12.63 13.24 1.87
C VAL A 165 -12.33 11.90 1.19
N GLN A 166 -11.33 11.88 0.31
CA GLN A 166 -10.88 10.64 -0.33
C GLN A 166 -9.98 9.83 0.61
N ASN A 167 -10.18 8.52 0.67
CA ASN A 167 -9.22 7.58 1.25
C ASN A 167 -8.39 6.89 0.17
N TYR A 168 -7.06 7.02 0.22
CA TYR A 168 -6.14 6.21 -0.58
C TYR A 168 -5.56 5.07 0.27
N VAL A 169 -5.74 3.84 -0.20
CA VAL A 169 -5.06 2.69 0.39
C VAL A 169 -3.73 2.51 -0.35
N ILE A 170 -2.60 2.53 0.35
CA ILE A 170 -1.28 2.46 -0.29
C ILE A 170 -0.26 1.71 0.56
N ALA A 171 0.51 0.83 -0.08
CA ALA A 171 1.60 0.14 0.60
C ALA A 171 2.76 1.09 0.92
N VAL A 172 3.33 0.99 2.12
CA VAL A 172 4.50 1.80 2.52
C VAL A 172 5.76 1.53 1.72
N LYS A 173 5.78 0.43 0.96
CA LYS A 173 6.84 0.09 0.00
C LYS A 173 6.73 0.83 -1.31
N HIS A 174 5.65 1.56 -1.60
CA HIS A 174 5.68 2.50 -2.73
C HIS A 174 6.78 3.54 -2.52
N PRO A 175 7.36 4.10 -3.61
CA PRO A 175 8.36 5.16 -3.49
C PRO A 175 7.82 6.34 -2.69
N ALA A 176 8.68 6.96 -1.85
CA ALA A 176 8.28 8.10 -1.02
C ALA A 176 7.71 9.24 -1.88
N ARG A 177 8.27 9.46 -3.06
CA ARG A 177 7.77 10.43 -4.04
C ARG A 177 6.35 10.13 -4.49
N THR A 178 6.00 8.86 -4.73
CA THR A 178 4.64 8.45 -5.11
C THR A 178 3.66 8.74 -3.99
N ILE A 179 3.98 8.35 -2.75
CA ILE A 179 3.12 8.61 -1.58
C ILE A 179 2.98 10.11 -1.32
N TYR A 180 4.08 10.86 -1.39
CA TYR A 180 4.10 12.31 -1.18
C TYR A 180 3.26 13.05 -2.23
N LYS A 181 3.46 12.77 -3.53
CA LYS A 181 2.67 13.38 -4.60
C LYS A 181 1.18 13.05 -4.50
N LEU A 182 0.86 11.81 -4.11
CA LEU A 182 -0.53 11.38 -3.93
C LEU A 182 -1.20 12.10 -2.76
N ALA A 183 -0.54 12.15 -1.60
CA ALA A 183 -1.15 12.62 -0.36
C ALA A 183 -1.03 14.14 -0.17
N VAL A 184 0.13 14.72 -0.48
CA VAL A 184 0.42 16.14 -0.17
C VAL A 184 0.12 17.03 -1.36
N GLU A 185 0.45 16.60 -2.59
CA GLU A 185 0.24 17.40 -3.80
C GLU A 185 -1.11 17.13 -4.47
N GLY A 186 -1.80 16.02 -4.12
CA GLY A 186 -3.04 15.61 -4.79
C GLY A 186 -2.85 15.35 -6.29
N ALA A 187 -1.63 14.99 -6.70
CA ALA A 187 -1.21 15.02 -8.08
C ALA A 187 -1.88 13.92 -8.94
N ARG A 188 -2.10 14.26 -10.22
CA ARG A 188 -2.76 13.42 -11.22
C ARG A 188 -2.00 13.50 -12.56
N PRO A 189 -2.16 12.50 -13.45
CA PRO A 189 -2.91 11.25 -13.24
C PRO A 189 -2.15 10.21 -12.41
N ARG A 190 -2.91 9.27 -11.86
CA ARG A 190 -2.45 8.08 -11.14
C ARG A 190 -2.67 6.84 -11.99
N PHE A 191 -1.69 5.97 -12.10
CA PHE A 191 -1.79 4.74 -12.88
C PHE A 191 -1.76 3.51 -11.97
N TYR A 192 -2.56 2.50 -12.28
CA TYR A 192 -2.30 1.14 -11.81
C TYR A 192 -1.46 0.42 -12.86
N LEU A 193 -0.41 -0.28 -12.42
CA LEU A 193 0.44 -1.07 -13.29
C LEU A 193 -0.06 -2.51 -13.31
N SER A 194 -0.46 -2.99 -14.48
CA SER A 194 -0.90 -4.36 -14.70
C SER A 194 0.13 -5.10 -15.56
N PHE A 195 0.64 -6.23 -15.09
CA PHE A 195 1.67 -7.01 -15.79
C PHE A 195 1.68 -8.47 -15.30
N PRO A 196 2.18 -9.41 -16.13
CA PRO A 196 2.32 -10.82 -15.72
C PRO A 196 3.19 -11.01 -14.49
N ILE A 197 2.74 -11.82 -13.52
CA ILE A 197 3.52 -12.13 -12.31
C ILE A 197 3.69 -13.64 -12.17
N THR A 198 2.60 -14.36 -11.91
CA THR A 198 2.63 -15.76 -11.46
C THR A 198 3.42 -16.70 -12.37
N HIS A 199 3.13 -16.70 -13.68
CA HIS A 199 3.76 -17.64 -14.61
C HIS A 199 5.18 -17.26 -15.02
N VAL A 200 5.54 -15.97 -14.90
CA VAL A 200 6.86 -15.46 -15.32
C VAL A 200 7.84 -15.28 -14.17
N ARG A 201 7.39 -15.49 -12.92
CA ARG A 201 8.17 -15.28 -11.70
C ARG A 201 9.52 -16.03 -11.64
N ASN A 202 9.60 -17.19 -12.27
CA ASN A 202 10.85 -17.98 -12.30
C ASN A 202 11.65 -17.76 -13.59
N ASN A 203 11.20 -16.88 -14.49
CA ASN A 203 11.91 -16.50 -15.69
C ASN A 203 12.65 -15.17 -15.44
N ALA A 204 13.98 -15.24 -15.35
CA ALA A 204 14.83 -14.09 -15.05
C ALA A 204 14.80 -13.00 -16.14
N GLU A 205 14.64 -13.39 -17.40
CA GLU A 205 14.54 -12.44 -18.52
C GLU A 205 13.21 -11.70 -18.47
N ALA A 206 12.10 -12.43 -18.31
CA ALA A 206 10.79 -11.82 -18.20
C ALA A 206 10.67 -10.89 -16.98
N ARG A 207 11.24 -11.29 -15.83
CA ARG A 207 11.31 -10.43 -14.64
C ARG A 207 12.06 -9.14 -14.93
N ARG A 208 13.22 -9.22 -15.58
CA ARG A 208 14.05 -8.05 -15.91
C ARG A 208 13.29 -7.06 -16.81
N GLU A 209 12.62 -7.55 -17.84
CA GLU A 209 11.81 -6.70 -18.72
C GLU A 209 10.68 -5.99 -17.97
N ILE A 210 9.96 -6.71 -17.12
CA ILE A 210 8.88 -6.16 -16.30
C ILE A 210 9.44 -5.13 -15.30
N ASP A 211 10.58 -5.42 -14.69
CA ASP A 211 11.25 -4.52 -13.76
C ASP A 211 11.72 -3.22 -14.45
N MET A 212 12.21 -3.29 -15.70
CA MET A 212 12.52 -2.12 -16.52
C MET A 212 11.28 -1.27 -16.83
N TYR A 213 10.17 -1.91 -17.18
CA TYR A 213 8.89 -1.23 -17.36
C TYR A 213 8.44 -0.52 -16.08
N ARG A 214 8.47 -1.22 -14.94
CA ARG A 214 8.10 -0.67 -13.63
C ARG A 214 9.00 0.50 -13.23
N ALA A 215 10.31 0.40 -13.42
CA ALA A 215 11.25 1.48 -13.17
C ALA A 215 10.92 2.72 -14.00
N THR A 216 10.65 2.53 -15.30
CA THR A 216 10.24 3.62 -16.21
C THR A 216 8.95 4.29 -15.72
N MET A 217 7.95 3.52 -15.30
CA MET A 217 6.68 4.04 -14.81
C MET A 217 6.82 4.81 -13.50
N HIS A 218 7.58 4.30 -12.52
CA HIS A 218 7.82 5.00 -11.24
C HIS A 218 8.65 6.27 -11.39
N GLN A 219 9.54 6.34 -12.39
CA GLN A 219 10.32 7.55 -12.67
C GLN A 219 9.46 8.70 -13.22
N ARG A 220 8.47 8.38 -14.06
CA ARG A 220 7.68 9.37 -14.80
C ARG A 220 6.33 9.68 -14.16
N TYR A 221 5.71 8.71 -13.50
CA TYR A 221 4.30 8.78 -13.10
C TYR A 221 4.06 8.37 -11.64
N ILE A 222 2.86 8.69 -11.14
CA ILE A 222 2.36 8.19 -9.86
C ILE A 222 1.75 6.82 -10.13
N ALA A 223 2.43 5.76 -9.69
CA ALA A 223 2.08 4.39 -10.02
C ALA A 223 1.73 3.57 -8.76
N PHE A 224 0.54 2.97 -8.76
CA PHE A 224 0.18 1.87 -7.87
C PHE A 224 0.73 0.58 -8.46
N ASP A 225 1.69 -0.01 -7.76
CA ASP A 225 2.41 -1.19 -8.21
C ASP A 225 2.01 -2.39 -7.33
N PRO A 226 1.42 -3.45 -7.92
CA PRO A 226 0.93 -4.59 -7.16
C PRO A 226 2.04 -5.33 -6.41
N LEU A 227 3.29 -5.30 -6.90
CA LEU A 227 4.46 -5.95 -6.31
C LEU A 227 5.18 -5.08 -5.26
N THR A 228 4.59 -3.95 -4.86
CA THR A 228 4.95 -3.34 -3.56
C THR A 228 4.50 -4.22 -2.39
N MET A 229 3.59 -5.17 -2.65
CA MET A 229 3.15 -6.19 -1.71
C MET A 229 3.13 -7.57 -2.33
N ASP A 230 4.04 -8.45 -1.91
CA ASP A 230 4.17 -9.80 -2.48
C ASP A 230 3.77 -10.89 -1.49
N GLU A 231 2.46 -11.06 -1.30
CA GLU A 231 1.90 -12.07 -0.38
C GLU A 231 1.84 -13.46 -0.99
N ARG A 232 2.02 -13.57 -2.32
CA ARG A 232 2.09 -14.85 -3.03
C ARG A 232 3.28 -15.69 -2.59
N VAL A 233 4.32 -15.07 -2.03
CA VAL A 233 5.47 -15.77 -1.45
C VAL A 233 5.06 -16.80 -0.39
N LEU A 234 3.93 -16.60 0.31
CA LEU A 234 3.40 -17.56 1.29
C LEU A 234 3.01 -18.91 0.65
N ILE A 235 2.56 -18.90 -0.60
CA ILE A 235 2.26 -20.12 -1.38
C ILE A 235 3.55 -20.86 -1.75
N LEU A 236 4.62 -20.09 -2.00
CA LEU A 236 5.91 -20.59 -2.50
C LEU A 236 6.89 -20.92 -1.36
N ALA A 237 6.54 -20.60 -0.12
CA ALA A 237 7.40 -20.75 1.05
C ALA A 237 7.84 -22.21 1.21
N LYS A 238 9.15 -22.39 1.45
CA LYS A 238 9.74 -23.74 1.60
C LYS A 238 9.40 -24.30 2.97
N ARG A 239 8.87 -25.52 3.02
CA ARG A 239 8.60 -26.20 4.30
C ARG A 239 9.88 -26.80 4.89
N ARG A 240 10.14 -26.53 6.17
CA ARG A 240 11.17 -27.17 7.00
C ARG A 240 10.52 -27.62 8.32
N GLY A 241 10.20 -28.91 8.43
CA GLY A 241 9.45 -29.42 9.58
C GLY A 241 8.06 -28.77 9.68
N ASN A 242 7.76 -28.18 10.83
CA ASN A 242 6.49 -27.48 11.08
C ASN A 242 6.53 -25.97 10.77
N THR A 243 7.53 -25.52 10.01
CA THR A 243 7.76 -24.11 9.69
C THR A 243 7.84 -23.91 8.17
N ALA A 244 7.18 -22.87 7.67
CA ALA A 244 7.36 -22.31 6.35
C ALA A 244 8.42 -21.20 6.41
N VAL A 245 9.44 -21.32 5.56
CA VAL A 245 10.59 -20.41 5.52
C VAL A 245 10.51 -19.53 4.28
N ILE A 246 10.64 -18.23 4.49
CA ILE A 246 10.73 -17.21 3.43
C ILE A 246 12.06 -16.48 3.55
N GLU A 247 12.86 -16.55 2.49
CA GLU A 247 14.09 -15.78 2.34
C GLU A 247 13.81 -14.43 1.66
N ALA A 248 14.68 -13.44 1.86
CA ALA A 248 14.55 -12.14 1.21
C ALA A 248 14.48 -12.25 -0.33
N GLY A 249 15.25 -13.16 -0.91
CA GLY A 249 15.30 -13.41 -2.36
C GLY A 249 14.10 -14.16 -2.93
N ASP A 250 13.24 -14.76 -2.10
CA ASP A 250 12.04 -15.46 -2.58
C ASP A 250 10.95 -14.48 -3.04
N ARG A 251 11.07 -13.21 -2.64
CA ARG A 251 10.12 -12.14 -2.93
C ARG A 251 10.48 -11.39 -4.21
N TRP A 252 9.46 -10.98 -4.95
CA TRP A 252 9.61 -10.09 -6.10
C TRP A 252 8.97 -8.74 -5.76
N LEU A 253 9.80 -7.84 -5.22
CA LEU A 253 9.39 -6.50 -4.81
C LEU A 253 9.71 -5.46 -5.90
N LEU A 254 9.93 -4.20 -5.52
CA LEU A 254 10.35 -3.14 -6.44
C LEU A 254 11.69 -3.46 -7.13
N PRO A 255 11.88 -2.97 -8.36
CA PRO A 255 13.15 -3.11 -9.07
C PRO A 255 14.25 -2.34 -8.31
N PRO A 256 15.54 -2.78 -8.39
CA PRO A 256 16.64 -2.19 -7.62
C PRO A 256 16.83 -0.68 -7.81
N GLU A 257 16.47 -0.14 -8.97
CA GLU A 257 16.57 1.27 -9.31
C GLU A 257 15.50 2.12 -8.61
N VAL A 258 14.46 1.50 -8.04
CA VAL A 258 13.34 2.17 -7.40
C VAL A 258 13.36 1.91 -5.90
N LYS A 259 13.70 2.95 -5.14
CA LYS A 259 13.77 2.88 -3.67
C LYS A 259 12.36 2.91 -3.04
N PRO A 260 11.98 1.92 -2.20
CA PRO A 260 10.73 1.98 -1.42
C PRO A 260 10.81 3.06 -0.33
N ALA A 261 9.66 3.59 0.13
CA ALA A 261 9.66 4.54 1.24
C ALA A 261 10.01 3.88 2.59
N VAL A 262 9.61 2.61 2.76
CA VAL A 262 9.96 1.76 3.90
C VAL A 262 10.56 0.48 3.35
N GLU A 263 11.80 0.19 3.76
CA GLU A 263 12.52 -1.05 3.45
C GLU A 263 12.24 -2.09 4.53
N ASP A 264 12.36 -3.37 4.16
CA ASP A 264 12.34 -4.46 5.13
C ASP A 264 13.62 -4.42 5.97
N GLU A 265 13.49 -4.60 7.28
CA GLU A 265 14.63 -4.76 8.17
C GLU A 265 15.35 -6.08 7.86
N PRO A 266 16.69 -6.10 7.72
CA PRO A 266 17.42 -7.34 7.41
C PRO A 266 17.17 -8.48 8.39
N GLU A 267 16.95 -8.13 9.67
CA GLU A 267 16.68 -9.05 10.78
C GLU A 267 15.35 -9.81 10.65
N LEU A 268 14.47 -9.39 9.74
CA LEU A 268 13.23 -10.12 9.46
C LEU A 268 13.51 -11.49 8.83
N TYR A 269 14.65 -11.67 8.17
CA TYR A 269 14.95 -12.85 7.37
C TYR A 269 15.98 -13.78 8.05
N PRO A 270 15.84 -15.12 7.86
CA PRO A 270 14.69 -15.78 7.26
C PRO A 270 13.42 -15.62 8.12
N MET A 271 12.27 -15.48 7.46
CA MET A 271 10.99 -15.49 8.18
C MET A 271 10.56 -16.93 8.38
N GLU A 272 10.52 -17.34 9.64
CA GLU A 272 10.10 -18.67 10.06
C GLU A 272 8.66 -18.60 10.59
N ILE A 273 7.70 -18.99 9.75
CA ILE A 273 6.27 -18.92 10.06
C ILE A 273 5.73 -20.34 10.31
N PRO A 274 5.03 -20.60 11.43
CA PRO A 274 4.39 -21.90 11.65
C PRO A 274 3.47 -22.30 10.48
N VAL A 275 3.57 -23.56 10.04
CA VAL A 275 2.85 -24.05 8.84
C VAL A 275 1.33 -23.94 9.01
N ASP A 276 0.81 -24.18 10.21
CA ASP A 276 -0.62 -24.04 10.53
C ASP A 276 -1.13 -22.60 10.28
N GLN A 277 -0.33 -21.59 10.64
CA GLN A 277 -0.68 -20.19 10.40
C GLN A 277 -0.64 -19.81 8.92
N VAL A 278 0.26 -20.42 8.14
CA VAL A 278 0.28 -20.23 6.68
C VAL A 278 -0.95 -20.90 6.06
N GLU A 279 -1.21 -22.17 6.39
CA GLU A 279 -2.35 -22.92 5.85
C GLU A 279 -3.71 -22.23 6.13
N GLU A 280 -3.87 -21.60 7.29
CA GLU A 280 -5.06 -20.81 7.63
C GLU A 280 -5.35 -19.67 6.66
N VAL A 281 -4.32 -19.02 6.12
CA VAL A 281 -4.48 -17.84 5.24
C VAL A 281 -4.43 -18.19 3.76
N LEU A 282 -3.84 -19.35 3.40
CA LEU A 282 -3.76 -19.81 2.01
C LEU A 282 -5.13 -20.02 1.35
N VAL A 283 -6.16 -20.32 2.15
CA VAL A 283 -7.54 -20.48 1.65
C VAL A 283 -8.06 -19.21 0.97
N ASP A 284 -7.67 -18.04 1.48
CA ASP A 284 -8.18 -16.73 1.04
C ASP A 284 -7.12 -15.87 0.33
N ILE A 285 -5.88 -16.35 0.20
CA ILE A 285 -4.75 -15.52 -0.24
C ILE A 285 -4.95 -14.89 -1.63
N ASP A 286 -5.48 -15.64 -2.59
CA ASP A 286 -5.74 -15.13 -3.94
C ASP A 286 -6.85 -14.06 -3.92
N ASN A 287 -7.87 -14.21 -3.08
CA ASN A 287 -8.91 -13.19 -2.91
C ASN A 287 -8.35 -11.92 -2.28
N ILE A 288 -7.48 -12.06 -1.27
CA ILE A 288 -6.84 -10.93 -0.59
C ILE A 288 -5.98 -10.14 -1.56
N ILE A 289 -5.15 -10.81 -2.36
CA ILE A 289 -4.33 -10.18 -3.40
C ILE A 289 -5.23 -9.46 -4.41
N ARG A 290 -6.26 -10.15 -4.90
CA ARG A 290 -7.20 -9.60 -5.90
C ARG A 290 -7.92 -8.35 -5.39
N PHE A 291 -8.41 -8.35 -4.15
CA PHE A 291 -9.12 -7.19 -3.61
C PHE A 291 -8.20 -5.98 -3.40
N LYS A 292 -6.95 -6.20 -3.01
CA LYS A 292 -5.93 -5.13 -2.97
C LYS A 292 -5.75 -4.52 -4.36
N ASP A 293 -5.55 -5.36 -5.38
CA ASP A 293 -5.30 -4.89 -6.74
C ASP A 293 -6.50 -4.15 -7.32
N PHE A 294 -7.72 -4.65 -7.08
CA PHE A 294 -8.96 -3.95 -7.44
C PHE A 294 -9.08 -2.61 -6.71
N ARG A 295 -8.69 -2.53 -5.44
CA ARG A 295 -8.66 -1.26 -4.72
C ARG A 295 -7.69 -0.27 -5.37
N TYR A 296 -6.49 -0.71 -5.76
CA TYR A 296 -5.53 0.12 -6.49
C TYR A 296 -6.06 0.61 -7.83
N ILE A 297 -6.76 -0.24 -8.59
CA ILE A 297 -7.44 0.14 -9.84
C ILE A 297 -8.53 1.19 -9.58
N LEU A 298 -9.38 0.99 -8.56
CA LEU A 298 -10.48 1.92 -8.26
C LEU A 298 -9.98 3.34 -7.97
N GLN A 299 -8.86 3.47 -7.27
CA GLN A 299 -8.28 4.76 -6.89
C GLN A 299 -7.30 5.35 -7.93
N SER A 300 -7.03 4.64 -9.04
CA SER A 300 -6.25 5.16 -10.16
C SER A 300 -7.12 5.95 -11.15
N ASP A 301 -6.49 6.77 -12.00
CA ASP A 301 -7.13 7.48 -13.10
C ASP A 301 -7.15 6.65 -14.39
N ALA A 302 -6.16 5.78 -14.56
CA ALA A 302 -6.02 4.88 -15.69
C ALA A 302 -5.25 3.61 -15.29
N VAL A 303 -5.25 2.63 -16.18
CA VAL A 303 -4.48 1.39 -16.03
C VAL A 303 -3.50 1.26 -17.20
N ALA A 304 -2.25 0.99 -16.87
CA ALA A 304 -1.17 0.73 -17.82
C ALA A 304 -0.88 -0.79 -17.80
N VAL A 305 -1.30 -1.46 -18.85
CA VAL A 305 -1.23 -2.91 -19.02
C VAL A 305 -0.02 -3.25 -19.89
N TYR A 306 0.90 -4.04 -19.35
CA TYR A 306 2.12 -4.44 -20.02
C TYR A 306 2.07 -5.93 -20.36
N ARG A 307 2.18 -6.25 -21.67
CA ARG A 307 2.30 -7.61 -22.21
C ARG A 307 1.29 -8.61 -21.61
N PRO A 308 -0.02 -8.43 -21.82
CA PRO A 308 -1.04 -9.34 -21.28
C PRO A 308 -0.93 -10.78 -21.80
N PHE A 309 -0.15 -11.00 -22.87
CA PHE A 309 0.15 -12.29 -23.47
C PHE A 309 1.65 -12.64 -23.46
N MET A 310 2.42 -12.10 -22.51
CA MET A 310 3.87 -12.33 -22.47
C MET A 310 4.24 -13.81 -22.63
N ASN A 311 5.18 -14.10 -23.53
CA ASN A 311 5.61 -15.44 -23.92
C ASN A 311 4.49 -16.28 -24.56
N LYS A 312 3.53 -15.64 -25.22
CA LYS A 312 2.34 -16.27 -25.83
C LYS A 312 1.45 -17.00 -24.82
N ILE A 313 1.50 -16.61 -23.55
CA ILE A 313 0.72 -17.21 -22.46
C ILE A 313 -0.38 -16.23 -22.04
N PHE A 314 -1.61 -16.74 -21.89
CA PHE A 314 -2.72 -15.97 -21.33
C PHE A 314 -2.58 -15.82 -19.81
N HIS A 315 -2.41 -14.57 -19.33
CA HIS A 315 -2.24 -14.28 -17.90
C HIS A 315 -3.57 -13.91 -17.23
N ARG A 316 -4.17 -14.88 -16.52
CA ARG A 316 -5.48 -14.72 -15.87
C ARG A 316 -5.59 -13.49 -14.95
N GLY A 317 -4.55 -13.18 -14.18
CA GLY A 317 -4.53 -12.01 -13.28
C GLY A 317 -4.68 -10.70 -14.03
N VAL A 318 -3.81 -10.49 -15.03
CA VAL A 318 -3.84 -9.32 -15.93
C VAL A 318 -5.21 -9.16 -16.61
N PHE A 319 -5.78 -10.27 -17.10
CA PHE A 319 -7.10 -10.23 -17.70
C PHE A 319 -8.22 -9.88 -16.72
N SER A 320 -8.16 -10.41 -15.50
CA SER A 320 -9.10 -10.04 -14.44
C SER A 320 -9.03 -8.55 -14.12
N GLU A 321 -7.83 -7.96 -14.13
CA GLU A 321 -7.60 -6.53 -13.93
C GLU A 321 -8.14 -5.70 -15.09
N ILE A 322 -7.91 -6.10 -16.35
CA ILE A 322 -8.47 -5.46 -17.55
C ILE A 322 -9.99 -5.43 -17.50
N ILE A 323 -10.62 -6.57 -17.22
CA ILE A 323 -12.08 -6.69 -17.14
C ILE A 323 -12.64 -5.84 -16.01
N TYR A 324 -12.02 -5.89 -14.83
CA TYR A 324 -12.45 -5.08 -13.69
C TYR A 324 -12.31 -3.57 -14.00
N ALA A 325 -11.18 -3.17 -14.56
CA ALA A 325 -10.89 -1.79 -14.92
C ALA A 325 -11.89 -1.25 -15.97
N SER A 326 -12.19 -2.02 -17.01
CA SER A 326 -13.10 -1.61 -18.08
C SER A 326 -14.58 -1.65 -17.66
N ASN A 327 -15.03 -2.79 -17.13
CA ASN A 327 -16.46 -3.06 -16.91
C ASN A 327 -16.98 -2.55 -15.58
N THR A 328 -16.13 -2.47 -14.55
CA THR A 328 -16.56 -2.10 -13.18
C THR A 328 -16.06 -0.72 -12.78
N ALA A 329 -14.77 -0.46 -12.97
CA ALA A 329 -14.15 0.79 -12.52
C ALA A 329 -14.15 1.89 -13.61
N HIS A 330 -14.58 1.57 -14.83
CA HIS A 330 -14.65 2.45 -16.01
C HIS A 330 -13.37 3.28 -16.22
N LYS A 331 -12.21 2.65 -16.04
CA LYS A 331 -10.90 3.26 -16.19
C LYS A 331 -10.45 3.21 -17.64
N ARG A 332 -9.67 4.22 -18.03
CA ARG A 332 -8.99 4.20 -19.32
C ARG A 332 -7.87 3.18 -19.30
N LEU A 333 -7.83 2.32 -20.31
CA LEU A 333 -6.77 1.33 -20.49
C LEU A 333 -5.75 1.81 -21.54
N PHE A 334 -4.48 1.66 -21.21
CA PHE A 334 -3.35 1.69 -22.14
C PHE A 334 -2.73 0.31 -22.13
N ILE A 335 -2.62 -0.34 -23.29
CA ILE A 335 -2.17 -1.73 -23.40
C ILE A 335 -0.97 -1.77 -24.34
N TYR A 336 0.16 -2.26 -23.84
CA TYR A 336 1.31 -2.63 -24.65
C TYR A 336 1.21 -4.11 -25.03
N LEU A 337 1.05 -4.40 -26.33
CA LEU A 337 0.94 -5.75 -26.88
C LEU A 337 1.92 -5.89 -28.06
N PRO A 338 3.18 -6.27 -27.82
CA PRO A 338 4.16 -6.41 -28.89
C PRO A 338 3.79 -7.55 -29.85
N PRO A 339 4.20 -7.48 -31.13
CA PRO A 339 3.86 -8.49 -32.13
C PRO A 339 4.31 -9.91 -31.77
N GLU A 340 5.42 -10.06 -31.04
CA GLU A 340 5.96 -11.36 -30.62
C GLU A 340 5.06 -12.13 -29.64
N ASP A 341 4.20 -11.42 -28.90
CA ASP A 341 3.23 -12.00 -27.97
C ASP A 341 1.95 -12.46 -28.68
N LYS A 342 1.76 -12.06 -29.94
CA LYS A 342 0.63 -12.50 -30.75
C LYS A 342 0.90 -13.91 -31.26
N GLY A 343 -0.04 -14.82 -31.03
CA GLY A 343 -0.02 -16.13 -31.69
C GLY A 343 -0.17 -15.98 -33.20
N SER A 344 0.37 -16.92 -33.98
CA SER A 344 0.17 -16.93 -35.44
C SER A 344 -1.33 -16.94 -35.77
N GLY A 345 -1.81 -15.91 -36.48
CA GLY A 345 -3.23 -15.75 -36.82
C GLY A 345 -4.13 -15.22 -35.70
N MET A 346 -3.56 -14.79 -34.57
CA MET A 346 -4.32 -14.17 -33.48
C MET A 346 -4.59 -12.69 -33.80
N GLU A 347 -5.84 -12.36 -34.12
CA GLU A 347 -6.29 -10.96 -34.08
C GLU A 347 -6.20 -10.43 -32.64
N SER A 348 -6.01 -9.11 -32.49
CA SER A 348 -6.00 -8.49 -31.16
C SER A 348 -7.28 -8.85 -30.41
N PRO A 349 -7.20 -9.48 -29.22
CA PRO A 349 -8.39 -9.80 -28.42
C PRO A 349 -9.02 -8.55 -27.81
N PHE A 350 -8.36 -7.40 -27.95
CA PHE A 350 -8.83 -6.09 -27.53
C PHE A 350 -9.43 -5.39 -28.75
N GLY A 351 -10.74 -5.13 -28.70
CA GLY A 351 -11.43 -4.34 -29.69
C GLY A 351 -11.20 -2.83 -29.50
N PRO A 352 -11.68 -1.98 -30.43
CA PRO A 352 -11.55 -0.52 -30.34
C PRO A 352 -12.10 0.08 -29.03
N TRP A 353 -13.03 -0.63 -28.39
CA TRP A 353 -13.71 -0.24 -27.16
C TRP A 353 -12.87 -0.50 -25.89
N THR A 354 -11.84 -1.34 -25.95
CA THR A 354 -11.10 -1.76 -24.75
C THR A 354 -10.14 -0.68 -24.25
N GLY A 355 -9.59 0.15 -25.12
CA GLY A 355 -8.66 1.22 -24.75
C GLY A 355 -7.67 1.55 -25.86
N THR A 356 -6.55 2.18 -25.50
CA THR A 356 -5.45 2.44 -26.45
C THR A 356 -4.53 1.23 -26.45
N VAL A 357 -4.38 0.56 -27.59
CA VAL A 357 -3.51 -0.62 -27.74
C VAL A 357 -2.36 -0.25 -28.67
N GLU A 358 -1.13 -0.44 -28.20
CA GLU A 358 0.09 -0.10 -28.94
C GLU A 358 1.02 -1.31 -29.02
N GLU A 359 1.59 -1.53 -30.20
CA GLU A 359 2.57 -2.60 -30.45
C GLU A 359 4.01 -2.15 -30.19
N ASP A 360 4.24 -0.83 -30.19
CA ASP A 360 5.54 -0.21 -29.96
C ASP A 360 5.55 0.42 -28.56
N PHE A 361 6.63 0.18 -27.81
CA PHE A 361 6.71 0.61 -26.42
C PHE A 361 6.81 2.13 -26.28
N GLU A 362 7.48 2.82 -27.21
CA GLU A 362 7.57 4.28 -27.17
C GLU A 362 6.21 4.93 -27.50
N LYS A 363 5.47 4.40 -28.47
CA LYS A 363 4.09 4.83 -28.74
C LYS A 363 3.17 4.62 -27.54
N PHE A 364 3.31 3.48 -26.85
CA PHE A 364 2.61 3.22 -25.60
C PHE A 364 2.90 4.30 -24.55
N LEU A 365 4.17 4.64 -24.33
CA LEU A 365 4.56 5.71 -23.40
C LEU A 365 4.05 7.08 -23.85
N GLN A 366 4.10 7.40 -25.13
CA GLN A 366 3.56 8.65 -25.69
C GLN A 366 2.05 8.76 -25.50
N ALA A 367 1.30 7.66 -25.64
CA ALA A 367 -0.14 7.64 -25.38
C ALA A 367 -0.46 7.94 -23.91
N ILE A 368 0.31 7.37 -22.99
CA ILE A 368 0.22 7.65 -21.55
C ILE A 368 0.58 9.11 -21.26
N GLU A 369 1.66 9.63 -21.85
CA GLU A 369 2.11 11.01 -21.66
C GLU A 369 1.08 12.02 -22.19
N LYS A 370 0.51 11.76 -23.37
CA LYS A 370 -0.59 12.55 -23.95
C LYS A 370 -1.85 12.56 -23.08
N PHE A 371 -2.09 11.49 -22.32
CA PHE A 371 -3.16 11.47 -21.33
C PHE A 371 -2.78 12.26 -20.08
N ALA A 372 -1.54 12.11 -19.60
CA ALA A 372 -1.04 12.80 -18.43
C ALA A 372 -0.98 14.32 -18.59
N SER A 373 -0.58 14.82 -19.76
CA SER A 373 -0.51 16.26 -20.04
C SER A 373 -1.86 16.98 -19.91
N ARG A 374 -2.98 16.25 -20.02
CA ARG A 374 -4.33 16.81 -19.80
C ARG A 374 -4.60 17.20 -18.35
N PHE A 375 -3.84 16.64 -17.40
CA PHE A 375 -3.96 16.96 -15.97
C PHE A 375 -3.01 18.07 -15.52
N SER A 376 -2.01 18.40 -16.33
CA SER A 376 -1.05 19.49 -16.05
C SER A 376 -1.49 20.85 -16.63
N ALA A 377 -2.52 20.87 -17.47
CA ALA A 377 -3.04 22.07 -18.14
C ALA A 377 -4.24 22.72 -17.40
N GLY A 378 -4.48 22.35 -16.13
CA GLY A 378 -5.63 22.78 -15.33
C GLY A 378 -5.23 23.53 -14.08
#